data_AF-A0A522CEF7-F1
#
_entry.id   AF-A0A522CEF7-F1
#
_cell.length_a   1.000
_cell.length_b   1.000
_cell.length_c   1.000
_cell.angle_alpha   90.00
_cell.angle_beta   90.00
_cell.angle_gamma   90.00
#
_symmetry.space_group_name_H-M   'P 1'
#
loop_
_entity.id
_entity.type
_entity.pdbx_description
1 polymer ?
#
loop_
_entity_poly.entity_id
_entity_poly.type
_entity_poly.pdbx_seq_one_letter_code
_entity_poly.pdbx_strand_id
1 'polypeptide(L)'
;MKNMIFSALLSFLLLGSAAGVRAEDLSGLRSDLGSTSSRPEIADDAEIAMKYWLLARKEPKFEDMARKTKKYQEASQFERDGILSGQVAMMKNTYNSVSFSRPTVVGMKVRLSAYSPKNDGFAITDFEEETYFMYTFAGENYAIVPRGLMDHQFLGPIQDQQRASKIAHMGGNFHVFDLMVYVKLDYADPPDTMTEIGGKRYHIISGQVAHVALYGANETEQLWGDNSDEFNSTQHNELMNLKQ
;
A
#
# COMPACT_ATOMS: atom_id res chain seq x y z
N MET A 1 -5.31 -14.29 -2.88
CA MET A 1 -4.86 -13.21 -3.79
C MET A 1 -3.35 -13.36 -3.98
N LYS A 2 -2.88 -13.54 -5.22
CA LYS A 2 -1.46 -13.64 -5.56
C LYS A 2 -1.01 -12.29 -6.09
N ASN A 3 -0.41 -11.46 -5.23
CA ASN A 3 0.36 -10.31 -5.69
C ASN A 3 1.69 -10.87 -6.20
N MET A 4 1.86 -10.93 -7.53
CA MET A 4 3.14 -11.30 -8.15
C MET A 4 4.01 -10.05 -8.24
N ILE A 5 5.24 -10.14 -7.76
CA ILE A 5 6.26 -9.10 -7.93
C ILE A 5 6.90 -9.33 -9.31
N PHE A 6 7.04 -8.28 -10.11
CA PHE A 6 7.78 -8.31 -11.37
C PHE A 6 8.81 -7.18 -11.35
N SER A 7 10.04 -7.52 -11.78
CA SER A 7 11.13 -6.60 -12.07
C SER A 7 11.12 -6.29 -13.56
N ALA A 8 11.22 -5.03 -13.96
CA ALA A 8 11.19 -4.65 -15.37
C ALA A 8 11.96 -3.35 -15.61
N LEU A 9 13.07 -3.45 -16.33
CA LEU A 9 13.98 -2.34 -16.65
C LEU A 9 13.22 -1.13 -17.21
N LEU A 10 13.07 -0.08 -16.41
CA LEU A 10 12.29 1.10 -16.74
C LEU A 10 13.20 2.32 -16.84
N SER A 11 13.52 2.70 -18.08
CA SER A 11 14.27 3.93 -18.35
C SER A 11 13.35 5.15 -18.20
N PHE A 12 13.36 5.78 -17.02
CA PHE A 12 12.66 7.03 -16.77
C PHE A 12 13.52 8.24 -17.16
N LEU A 13 13.02 9.05 -18.10
CA LEU A 13 13.54 10.38 -18.41
C LEU A 13 12.89 11.40 -17.46
N LEU A 14 13.55 11.65 -16.32
CA LEU A 14 13.17 12.70 -15.37
C LEU A 14 13.54 14.08 -15.94
N LEU A 15 12.57 14.80 -16.49
CA LEU A 15 12.64 16.24 -16.67
C LEU A 15 12.03 16.91 -15.45
N GLY A 16 12.91 17.48 -14.62
CA GLY A 16 12.57 18.10 -13.36
C GLY A 16 11.70 19.35 -13.49
N SER A 17 10.72 19.43 -12.60
CA SER A 17 10.38 20.67 -11.92
C SER A 17 9.99 20.30 -10.48
N ALA A 18 10.94 20.47 -9.57
CA ALA A 18 10.72 20.33 -8.14
C ALA A 18 9.88 21.52 -7.66
N ALA A 19 8.56 21.38 -7.71
CA ALA A 19 7.68 22.20 -6.91
C ALA A 19 7.76 21.67 -5.47
N GLY A 20 8.36 22.46 -4.58
CA GLY A 20 8.51 22.12 -3.17
C GLY A 20 7.17 21.85 -2.52
N VAL A 21 6.86 20.58 -2.29
CA VAL A 21 5.80 20.17 -1.37
C VAL A 21 6.32 20.46 0.03
N ARG A 22 5.72 21.48 0.68
CA ARG A 22 6.04 21.86 2.06
C ARG A 22 5.75 20.67 2.99
N ALA A 23 6.74 20.35 3.83
CA ALA A 23 6.69 19.31 4.87
C ALA A 23 5.74 19.63 6.05
N GLU A 24 4.71 20.46 5.87
CA GLU A 24 3.93 21.06 6.96
C GLU A 24 2.62 20.34 7.32
N ASP A 25 2.27 19.21 6.69
CA ASP A 25 1.03 18.49 7.03
C ASP A 25 1.21 16.96 7.13
N LEU A 26 2.25 16.54 7.86
CA LEU A 26 2.44 15.14 8.27
C LEU A 26 2.05 14.90 9.73
N SER A 27 1.78 15.97 10.49
CA SER A 27 1.44 15.92 11.92
C SER A 27 0.01 15.45 12.17
N GLY A 28 -0.96 15.78 11.31
CA GLY A 28 -2.35 15.31 11.43
C GLY A 28 -2.53 13.81 11.21
N LEU A 29 -1.66 13.20 10.40
CA LEU A 29 -1.61 11.75 10.16
C LEU A 29 -1.08 10.94 11.35
N ARG A 30 -0.46 11.59 12.34
CA ARG A 30 0.09 10.93 13.53
C ARG A 30 -0.98 10.56 14.56
N SER A 31 -2.17 11.17 14.56
CA SER A 31 -3.18 10.89 15.61
C SER A 31 -4.08 9.69 15.33
N ASP A 32 -4.23 9.30 14.07
CA ASP A 32 -5.19 8.26 13.63
C ASP A 32 -4.53 6.89 13.38
N LEU A 33 -3.19 6.81 13.49
CA LEU A 33 -2.40 5.57 13.45
C LEU A 33 -2.12 5.01 14.86
N GLY A 34 -2.66 5.66 15.91
CA GLY A 34 -2.47 5.28 17.30
C GLY A 34 -3.39 4.14 17.71
N SER A 35 -2.80 3.04 18.20
CA SER A 35 -3.49 1.95 18.91
C SER A 35 -4.36 0.97 18.10
N THR A 36 -3.90 0.51 16.94
CA THR A 36 -4.41 -0.76 16.40
C THR A 36 -3.29 -1.79 16.34
N SER A 37 -3.21 -2.63 17.36
CA SER A 37 -2.42 -3.88 17.37
C SER A 37 -2.89 -4.90 16.32
N SER A 38 -3.94 -4.57 15.57
CA SER A 38 -4.46 -5.37 14.46
C SER A 38 -3.82 -4.94 13.15
N ARG A 39 -3.37 -5.93 12.39
CA ARG A 39 -2.96 -5.82 10.99
C ARG A 39 -3.91 -4.91 10.18
N PRO A 40 -3.38 -3.93 9.42
CA PRO A 40 -4.21 -3.02 8.64
C PRO A 40 -4.92 -3.75 7.49
N GLU A 41 -6.03 -3.18 7.06
CA GLU A 41 -6.71 -3.61 5.83
C GLU A 41 -5.90 -3.15 4.61
N ILE A 42 -5.63 -4.08 3.69
CA ILE A 42 -4.97 -3.78 2.42
C ILE A 42 -6.01 -3.19 1.48
N ALA A 43 -5.66 -2.13 0.78
CA ALA A 43 -6.56 -1.49 -0.18
C ALA A 43 -7.03 -2.49 -1.25
N ASP A 44 -8.33 -2.47 -1.54
CA ASP A 44 -8.93 -3.36 -2.53
C ASP A 44 -8.79 -2.81 -3.98
N ASP A 45 -9.03 -3.67 -4.97
CA ASP A 45 -8.92 -3.31 -6.39
C ASP A 45 -9.83 -2.12 -6.79
N ALA A 46 -11.03 -2.03 -6.20
CA ALA A 46 -11.98 -0.99 -6.50
C ALA A 46 -11.55 0.36 -5.91
N GLU A 47 -11.07 0.36 -4.67
CA GLU A 47 -10.51 1.52 -3.98
C GLU A 47 -9.33 2.10 -4.77
N ILE A 48 -8.39 1.26 -5.22
CA ILE A 48 -7.25 1.70 -6.02
C ILE A 48 -7.70 2.30 -7.36
N ALA A 49 -8.65 1.66 -8.05
CA ALA A 49 -9.20 2.21 -9.28
C ALA A 49 -9.86 3.58 -9.04
N MET A 50 -10.65 3.73 -7.98
CA MET A 50 -11.29 5.02 -7.66
C MET A 50 -10.28 6.10 -7.26
N LYS A 51 -9.25 5.75 -6.49
CA LYS A 51 -8.13 6.65 -6.15
C LYS A 51 -7.41 7.17 -7.40
N TYR A 52 -7.18 6.29 -8.39
CA TYR A 52 -6.62 6.71 -9.67
C TYR A 52 -7.46 7.78 -10.35
N TRP A 53 -8.77 7.54 -10.53
CA TRP A 53 -9.66 8.48 -11.24
C TRP A 53 -9.76 9.84 -10.53
N LEU A 54 -9.76 9.85 -9.19
CA LEU A 54 -9.70 11.08 -8.40
C LEU A 54 -8.39 11.85 -8.61
N LEU A 55 -7.24 11.17 -8.53
CA LEU A 55 -5.92 11.80 -8.75
C LEU A 55 -5.75 12.30 -10.19
N ALA A 56 -6.27 11.55 -11.16
CA ALA A 56 -6.29 11.91 -12.57
C ALA A 56 -7.31 13.01 -12.91
N ARG A 57 -8.07 13.48 -11.92
CA ARG A 57 -9.08 14.56 -12.01
C ARG A 57 -10.11 14.32 -13.10
N LYS A 58 -10.53 13.07 -13.27
CA LYS A 58 -11.52 12.67 -14.27
C LYS A 58 -12.55 11.74 -13.65
N GLU A 59 -13.82 12.05 -13.86
CA GLU A 59 -14.88 11.17 -13.39
C GLU A 59 -14.86 9.85 -14.19
N PRO A 60 -14.87 8.69 -13.52
CA PRO A 60 -15.00 7.41 -14.20
C PRO A 60 -16.36 7.30 -14.88
N LYS A 61 -16.41 6.67 -16.05
CA LYS A 61 -17.68 6.26 -16.66
C LYS A 61 -18.19 5.01 -15.95
N PHE A 62 -18.86 5.20 -14.82
CA PHE A 62 -19.27 4.10 -13.93
C PHE A 62 -20.09 3.00 -14.63
N GLU A 63 -21.00 3.37 -15.53
CA GLU A 63 -21.77 2.38 -16.29
C GLU A 63 -20.89 1.53 -17.21
N ASP A 64 -19.96 2.17 -17.92
CA ASP A 64 -19.03 1.46 -18.81
C ASP A 64 -18.13 0.52 -18.01
N MET A 65 -17.63 0.96 -16.85
CA MET A 65 -16.84 0.11 -15.95
C MET A 65 -17.68 -1.04 -15.38
N ALA A 66 -18.90 -0.77 -14.93
CA ALA A 66 -19.80 -1.79 -14.38
C ALA A 66 -20.08 -2.91 -15.40
N ARG A 67 -20.24 -2.57 -16.69
CA ARG A 67 -20.42 -3.54 -17.76
C ARG A 67 -19.19 -4.43 -18.02
N LYS A 68 -17.99 -3.96 -17.66
CA LYS A 68 -16.74 -4.72 -17.76
C LYS A 68 -16.48 -5.62 -16.54
N THR A 69 -17.28 -5.51 -15.48
CA THR A 69 -17.12 -6.38 -14.30
C THR A 69 -17.51 -7.81 -14.63
N LYS A 70 -16.78 -8.77 -14.03
CA LYS A 70 -17.09 -10.20 -14.15
C LYS A 70 -18.53 -10.50 -13.74
N LYS A 71 -19.01 -9.86 -12.66
CA LYS A 71 -20.39 -10.04 -12.15
C LYS A 71 -21.46 -9.66 -13.18
N TYR A 72 -21.25 -8.58 -13.94
CA TYR A 72 -22.17 -8.21 -15.02
C TYR A 72 -22.05 -9.14 -16.23
N GLN A 73 -20.82 -9.51 -16.62
CA GLN A 73 -20.58 -10.38 -17.77
C GLN A 73 -21.18 -11.78 -17.59
N GLU A 74 -21.15 -12.31 -16.37
CA GLU A 74 -21.68 -13.63 -16.01
C GLU A 74 -23.18 -13.61 -15.68
N ALA A 75 -23.80 -12.42 -15.58
CA ALA A 75 -25.22 -12.28 -15.25
C ALA A 75 -26.14 -12.78 -16.38
N SER A 76 -27.24 -13.43 -15.99
CA SER A 76 -28.32 -13.76 -16.91
C SER A 76 -28.98 -12.50 -17.47
N GLN A 77 -29.62 -12.60 -18.64
CA GLN A 77 -30.25 -11.45 -19.27
C GLN A 77 -31.27 -10.74 -18.37
N PHE A 78 -31.99 -11.48 -17.52
CA PHE A 78 -33.00 -10.94 -16.60
C PHE A 78 -32.40 -10.22 -15.37
N GLU A 79 -31.16 -10.56 -14.99
CA GLU A 79 -30.50 -9.99 -13.80
C GLU A 79 -29.60 -8.79 -14.12
N ARG A 80 -29.23 -8.61 -15.40
CA ARG A 80 -28.23 -7.63 -15.84
C ARG A 80 -28.54 -6.21 -15.39
N ASP A 81 -29.78 -5.75 -15.47
CA ASP A 81 -30.14 -4.37 -15.12
C ASP A 81 -29.99 -4.12 -13.61
N GLY A 82 -30.39 -5.09 -12.79
CA GLY A 82 -30.21 -5.04 -11.34
C GLY A 82 -28.73 -5.09 -10.94
N ILE A 83 -27.95 -5.97 -11.56
CA ILE A 83 -26.51 -6.08 -11.33
C ILE A 83 -25.78 -4.80 -11.78
N LEU A 84 -26.12 -4.25 -12.94
CA LEU A 84 -25.56 -3.01 -13.45
C LEU A 84 -25.80 -1.87 -12.46
N SER A 85 -27.05 -1.67 -12.05
CA SER A 85 -27.43 -0.62 -11.11
C SER A 85 -26.71 -0.77 -9.77
N GLY A 86 -26.62 -2.00 -9.25
CA GLY A 86 -25.90 -2.30 -8.01
C GLY A 86 -24.39 -2.04 -8.11
N GLN A 87 -23.76 -2.41 -9.23
CA GLN A 87 -22.34 -2.16 -9.47
C GLN A 87 -22.04 -0.65 -9.61
N VAL A 88 -22.88 0.08 -10.35
CA VAL A 88 -22.76 1.54 -10.49
C VAL A 88 -22.90 2.23 -9.13
N ALA A 89 -23.89 1.83 -8.32
CA ALA A 89 -24.08 2.39 -6.98
C ALA A 89 -22.87 2.08 -6.07
N MET A 90 -22.37 0.85 -6.10
CA MET A 90 -21.16 0.46 -5.35
C MET A 90 -19.97 1.34 -5.74
N MET A 91 -19.65 1.46 -7.04
CA MET A 91 -18.51 2.25 -7.50
C MET A 91 -18.65 3.74 -7.17
N LYS A 92 -19.85 4.33 -7.31
CA LYS A 92 -20.11 5.72 -6.90
C LYS A 92 -19.92 5.92 -5.40
N ASN A 93 -20.40 4.99 -4.58
CA ASN A 93 -20.22 5.05 -3.13
C ASN A 93 -18.74 4.95 -2.77
N THR A 94 -18.00 4.01 -3.35
CA THR A 94 -16.54 3.89 -3.17
C THR A 94 -15.83 5.16 -3.60
N TYR A 95 -16.15 5.71 -4.78
CA TYR A 95 -15.55 6.95 -5.29
C TYR A 95 -15.76 8.13 -4.34
N ASN A 96 -16.97 8.26 -3.79
CA ASN A 96 -17.31 9.33 -2.84
C ASN A 96 -16.72 9.10 -1.43
N SER A 97 -16.41 7.86 -1.06
CA SER A 97 -15.81 7.54 0.25
C SER A 97 -14.29 7.54 0.24
N VAL A 98 -13.66 7.45 -0.93
CA VAL A 98 -12.20 7.49 -1.05
C VAL A 98 -11.69 8.82 -0.52
N SER A 99 -10.70 8.73 0.37
CA SER A 99 -9.98 9.87 0.92
C SER A 99 -8.47 9.68 0.75
N PHE A 100 -7.75 10.79 0.58
CA PHE A 100 -6.29 10.85 0.60
C PHE A 100 -5.74 11.27 1.97
N SER A 101 -6.61 11.49 2.96
CA SER A 101 -6.19 11.84 4.33
C SER A 101 -5.48 10.70 5.05
N ARG A 102 -5.68 9.45 4.61
CA ARG A 102 -5.03 8.25 5.14
C ARG A 102 -4.15 7.60 4.06
N PRO A 103 -2.98 7.05 4.41
CA PRO A 103 -2.14 6.34 3.46
C PRO A 103 -2.85 5.10 2.91
N THR A 104 -2.58 4.77 1.66
CA THR A 104 -3.00 3.51 1.04
C THR A 104 -2.09 2.40 1.52
N VAL A 105 -2.66 1.33 2.07
CA VAL A 105 -1.87 0.17 2.52
C VAL A 105 -1.78 -0.84 1.40
N VAL A 106 -0.55 -1.16 0.98
CA VAL A 106 -0.26 -2.21 0.02
C VAL A 106 0.50 -3.34 0.73
N GLY A 107 0.12 -4.59 0.46
CA GLY A 107 0.71 -5.76 1.09
C GLY A 107 1.59 -6.53 0.11
N MET A 108 2.77 -6.95 0.58
CA MET A 108 3.62 -7.91 -0.14
C MET A 108 4.23 -8.95 0.78
N LYS A 109 4.68 -10.02 0.14
CA LYS A 109 5.40 -11.12 0.78
C LYS A 109 6.90 -10.90 0.60
N VAL A 110 7.63 -10.88 1.70
CA VAL A 110 9.07 -10.58 1.69
C VAL A 110 9.88 -11.63 2.44
N ARG A 111 11.12 -11.81 2.01
CA ARG A 111 12.16 -12.57 2.68
C ARG A 111 13.15 -11.62 3.32
N LEU A 112 13.64 -12.04 4.48
CA LEU A 112 14.62 -11.32 5.26
C LEU A 112 15.97 -12.03 5.17
N SER A 113 17.05 -11.26 5.24
CA SER A 113 18.40 -11.79 5.47
C SER A 113 18.49 -12.45 6.84
N ALA A 114 19.61 -13.12 7.12
CA ALA A 114 19.98 -13.41 8.50
C ALA A 114 20.09 -12.10 9.31
N TYR A 115 19.88 -12.19 10.62
CA TYR A 115 20.10 -11.07 11.53
C TYR A 115 21.54 -10.58 11.42
N SER A 116 21.73 -9.27 11.30
CA SER A 116 23.04 -8.61 11.28
C SER A 116 23.34 -8.05 12.66
N PRO A 117 24.28 -8.65 13.43
CA PRO A 117 24.69 -8.10 14.73
C PRO A 117 25.42 -6.76 14.62
N LYS A 118 25.91 -6.41 13.42
CA LYS A 118 26.63 -5.14 13.19
C LYS A 118 25.67 -3.96 13.06
N ASN A 119 24.49 -4.19 12.47
CA ASN A 119 23.50 -3.16 12.18
C ASN A 119 22.22 -3.32 13.02
N ASP A 120 22.20 -4.30 13.93
CA ASP A 120 21.08 -4.69 14.79
C ASP A 120 19.75 -4.88 14.06
N GLY A 121 19.75 -5.61 12.95
CA GLY A 121 18.54 -5.74 12.13
C GLY A 121 18.61 -6.75 10.99
N PHE A 122 17.60 -6.69 10.13
CA PHE A 122 17.43 -7.58 8.98
C PHE A 122 17.32 -6.76 7.68
N ALA A 123 17.90 -7.24 6.58
CA ALA A 123 17.66 -6.64 5.27
C ALA A 123 16.52 -7.38 4.55
N ILE A 124 15.65 -6.63 3.87
CA ILE A 124 14.64 -7.17 2.95
C ILE A 124 15.34 -7.49 1.62
N THR A 125 15.28 -8.75 1.20
CA THR A 125 16.00 -9.19 -0.03
C THR A 125 15.20 -9.00 -1.31
N ASP A 126 13.89 -8.78 -1.21
CA ASP A 126 12.98 -8.74 -2.35
C ASP A 126 12.65 -7.31 -2.83
N PHE A 127 13.27 -6.29 -2.23
CA PHE A 127 13.10 -4.89 -2.66
C PHE A 127 13.98 -4.58 -3.87
N GLU A 128 13.36 -3.98 -4.88
CA GLU A 128 14.02 -3.44 -6.07
C GLU A 128 13.51 -2.03 -6.37
N GLU A 129 14.33 -1.20 -7.04
CA GLU A 129 13.95 0.18 -7.40
C GLU A 129 12.68 0.25 -8.24
N GLU A 130 12.43 -0.78 -9.05
CA GLU A 130 11.30 -0.87 -9.98
C GLU A 130 10.09 -1.59 -9.38
N THR A 131 10.06 -1.80 -8.06
CA THR A 131 8.95 -2.50 -7.40
C THR A 131 7.63 -1.75 -7.58
N TYR A 132 6.60 -2.45 -8.05
CA TYR A 132 5.24 -1.93 -8.17
C TYR A 132 4.19 -2.95 -7.71
N PHE A 133 3.01 -2.44 -7.34
CA PHE A 133 1.89 -3.24 -6.84
C PHE A 133 0.73 -3.22 -7.84
N MET A 134 0.33 -4.39 -8.32
CA MET A 134 -0.66 -4.53 -9.37
C MET A 134 -2.06 -4.74 -8.82
N TYR A 135 -3.02 -4.08 -9.44
CA TYR A 135 -4.45 -4.19 -9.17
C TYR A 135 -5.22 -4.32 -10.47
N THR A 136 -6.33 -5.05 -10.46
CA THR A 136 -7.18 -5.21 -11.64
C THR A 136 -8.64 -5.03 -11.26
N PHE A 137 -9.27 -4.00 -11.84
CA PHE A 137 -10.67 -3.70 -11.58
C PHE A 137 -11.42 -3.43 -12.88
N ALA A 138 -12.57 -4.06 -13.06
CA ALA A 138 -13.42 -3.90 -14.24
C ALA A 138 -12.65 -4.08 -15.58
N GLY A 139 -11.71 -5.04 -15.62
CA GLY A 139 -10.91 -5.35 -16.81
C GLY A 139 -9.76 -4.38 -17.10
N GLU A 140 -9.60 -3.32 -16.31
CA GLU A 140 -8.48 -2.38 -16.40
C GLU A 140 -7.40 -2.74 -15.38
N ASN A 141 -6.13 -2.45 -15.69
CA ASN A 141 -5.02 -2.70 -14.77
C ASN A 141 -4.47 -1.38 -14.21
N TYR A 142 -4.16 -1.39 -12.93
CA TYR A 142 -3.58 -0.27 -12.19
C TYR A 142 -2.28 -0.73 -11.52
N ALA A 143 -1.31 0.16 -11.43
CA ALA A 143 -0.05 -0.11 -10.75
C ALA A 143 0.30 1.03 -9.79
N ILE A 144 0.55 0.69 -8.52
CA ILE A 144 1.09 1.63 -7.53
C ILE A 144 2.61 1.51 -7.54
N VAL A 145 3.28 2.63 -7.81
CA VAL A 145 4.74 2.78 -7.78
C VAL A 145 5.13 3.62 -6.57
N PRO A 146 5.51 3.00 -5.44
CA PRO A 146 5.92 3.72 -4.24
C PRO A 146 7.32 4.30 -4.38
N ARG A 147 7.44 5.61 -4.16
CA ARG A 147 8.72 6.33 -4.12
C ARG A 147 9.36 6.20 -2.74
N GLY A 148 10.68 6.00 -2.71
CA GLY A 148 11.45 5.84 -1.47
C GLY A 148 11.37 4.45 -0.85
N LEU A 149 10.83 3.44 -1.55
CA LEU A 149 10.72 2.08 -1.00
C LEU A 149 12.07 1.51 -0.56
N MET A 150 13.13 1.75 -1.33
CA MET A 150 14.49 1.28 -1.04
C MET A 150 15.06 1.84 0.27
N ASP A 151 14.61 3.02 0.71
CA ASP A 151 15.02 3.61 1.98
C ASP A 151 14.56 2.77 3.18
N HIS A 152 13.56 1.91 2.97
CA HIS A 152 12.99 0.99 3.96
C HIS A 152 13.46 -0.45 3.78
N GLN A 153 14.51 -0.71 3.00
CA GLN A 153 15.05 -2.05 2.78
C GLN A 153 15.63 -2.67 4.06
N PHE A 154 16.01 -1.86 5.05
CA PHE A 154 16.61 -2.34 6.29
C PHE A 154 15.65 -2.21 7.49
N LEU A 155 15.40 -3.33 8.15
CA LEU A 155 14.59 -3.46 9.35
C LEU A 155 15.47 -3.36 10.60
N GLY A 156 15.80 -2.14 11.02
CA GLY A 156 16.59 -1.92 12.24
C GLY A 156 16.92 -0.45 12.51
N PRO A 157 17.53 -0.15 13.67
CA PRO A 157 17.94 -1.10 14.71
C PRO A 157 16.76 -1.67 15.51
N ILE A 158 16.83 -2.94 15.91
CA ILE A 158 15.82 -3.63 16.74
C ILE A 158 16.36 -3.70 18.18
N GLN A 159 15.85 -2.84 19.04
CA GLN A 159 16.33 -2.74 20.44
C GLN A 159 15.90 -3.92 21.31
N ASP A 160 14.70 -4.46 21.07
CA ASP A 160 14.17 -5.60 21.80
C ASP A 160 14.75 -6.93 21.27
N GLN A 161 15.71 -7.49 22.01
CA GLN A 161 16.37 -8.76 21.68
C GLN A 161 15.39 -9.95 21.64
N GLN A 162 14.29 -9.92 22.39
CA GLN A 162 13.28 -10.99 22.32
C GLN A 162 12.52 -10.91 20.99
N ARG A 163 12.20 -9.70 20.54
CA ARG A 163 11.58 -9.46 19.23
C ARG A 163 12.52 -9.81 18.07
N ALA A 164 13.79 -9.41 18.16
CA ALA A 164 14.81 -9.81 17.19
C ALA A 164 14.94 -11.34 17.12
N SER A 165 14.97 -12.01 18.28
CA SER A 165 14.99 -13.47 18.37
C SER A 165 13.72 -14.08 17.78
N LYS A 166 12.53 -13.52 18.05
CA LYS A 166 11.26 -13.99 17.48
C LYS A 166 11.30 -13.92 15.96
N ILE A 167 11.69 -12.78 15.38
CA ILE A 167 11.82 -12.59 13.93
C ILE A 167 12.84 -13.58 13.36
N ALA A 168 14.00 -13.75 14.00
CA ALA A 168 15.05 -14.67 13.54
C ALA A 168 14.59 -16.14 13.58
N HIS A 169 13.88 -16.56 14.63
CA HIS A 169 13.34 -17.93 14.73
C HIS A 169 12.20 -18.18 13.75
N MET A 170 11.32 -17.19 13.55
CA MET A 170 10.30 -17.23 12.51
C MET A 170 10.93 -17.20 11.11
N GLY A 171 12.11 -16.60 10.97
CA GLY A 171 12.84 -16.36 9.72
C GLY A 171 13.84 -17.45 9.30
N GLY A 172 13.79 -18.66 9.87
CA GLY A 172 14.57 -19.81 9.40
C GLY A 172 14.35 -20.15 7.91
N ASN A 173 14.96 -21.24 7.43
CA ASN A 173 15.40 -21.47 6.03
C ASN A 173 14.67 -20.83 4.83
N PHE A 174 13.36 -20.53 4.80
CA PHE A 174 12.73 -19.79 3.69
C PHE A 174 11.50 -18.95 4.09
N HIS A 175 11.32 -18.58 5.36
CA HIS A 175 10.04 -18.03 5.79
C HIS A 175 9.75 -16.63 5.22
N VAL A 176 8.54 -16.53 4.67
CA VAL A 176 8.00 -15.37 3.98
C VAL A 176 7.16 -14.58 4.98
N PHE A 177 7.52 -13.33 5.19
CA PHE A 177 6.78 -12.39 6.03
C PHE A 177 5.81 -11.59 5.20
N ASP A 178 4.79 -11.03 5.85
CA ASP A 178 3.92 -10.06 5.22
C ASP A 178 4.39 -8.65 5.59
N LEU A 179 4.78 -7.88 4.59
CA LEU A 179 5.13 -6.48 4.72
C LEU A 179 3.96 -5.62 4.27
N MET A 180 3.54 -4.71 5.13
CA MET A 180 2.57 -3.66 4.84
C MET A 180 3.33 -2.37 4.56
N VAL A 181 3.11 -1.79 3.39
CA VAL A 181 3.69 -0.51 2.98
C VAL A 181 2.58 0.52 2.91
N TYR A 182 2.72 1.61 3.66
CA TYR A 182 1.77 2.70 3.72
C TYR A 182 2.21 3.79 2.75
N VAL A 183 1.45 3.99 1.68
CA VAL A 183 1.82 4.88 0.57
C VAL A 183 0.86 6.07 0.52
N LYS A 184 1.40 7.28 0.62
CA LYS A 184 0.65 8.52 0.40
C LYS A 184 0.63 8.82 -1.10
N LEU A 185 -0.45 8.45 -1.75
CA LEU A 185 -0.64 8.65 -3.18
C LEU A 185 -0.87 10.14 -3.47
N ASP A 186 -0.13 10.68 -4.43
CA ASP A 186 -0.16 12.09 -4.78
C ASP A 186 -0.06 12.34 -6.30
N TYR A 187 0.09 11.27 -7.09
CA TYR A 187 0.21 11.34 -8.54
C TYR A 187 -0.53 10.20 -9.24
N ALA A 188 -1.13 10.49 -10.39
CA ALA A 188 -1.63 9.52 -11.34
C ALA A 188 -1.36 9.99 -12.76
N ASP A 189 -1.05 9.05 -13.65
CA ASP A 189 -0.92 9.33 -15.08
C ASP A 189 -2.26 9.82 -15.69
N PRO A 190 -2.23 10.59 -16.78
CA PRO A 190 -3.43 10.94 -17.52
C PRO A 190 -4.26 9.70 -17.97
N PRO A 191 -5.61 9.76 -17.94
CA PRO A 191 -6.48 8.60 -18.26
C PRO A 191 -6.35 7.99 -19.65
N ASP A 192 -5.82 8.75 -20.61
CA ASP A 192 -5.54 8.32 -21.98
C ASP A 192 -4.13 7.73 -22.14
N THR A 193 -3.33 7.73 -21.07
CA THR A 193 -2.00 7.15 -21.03
C THR A 193 -2.01 5.86 -20.20
N MET A 194 -1.30 4.85 -20.69
CA MET A 194 -1.03 3.62 -19.96
C MET A 194 0.38 3.17 -20.28
N THR A 195 1.11 2.83 -19.24
CA THR A 195 2.50 2.38 -19.30
C THR A 195 2.55 0.87 -19.40
N GLU A 196 3.38 0.34 -20.31
CA GLU A 196 3.59 -1.10 -20.44
C GLU A 196 4.66 -1.58 -19.46
N ILE A 197 4.30 -2.54 -18.61
CA ILE A 197 5.20 -3.18 -17.65
C ILE A 197 4.99 -4.69 -17.74
N GLY A 198 6.04 -5.46 -18.01
CA GLY A 198 5.96 -6.92 -18.11
C GLY A 198 4.94 -7.43 -19.14
N GLY A 199 4.75 -6.71 -20.26
CA GLY A 199 3.81 -7.07 -21.33
C GLY A 199 2.34 -6.78 -21.04
N LYS A 200 2.03 -6.04 -19.96
CA LYS A 200 0.68 -5.55 -19.64
C LYS A 200 0.69 -4.04 -19.52
N ARG A 201 -0.41 -3.41 -19.93
CA ARG A 201 -0.58 -1.96 -19.82
C ARG A 201 -1.29 -1.60 -18.53
N TYR A 202 -0.77 -0.61 -17.81
CA TYR A 202 -1.25 -0.16 -16.51
C TYR A 202 -1.50 1.34 -16.50
N HIS A 203 -2.56 1.74 -15.81
CA HIS A 203 -2.72 3.07 -15.26
C HIS A 203 -1.78 3.23 -14.05
N ILE A 204 -0.84 4.16 -14.12
CA ILE A 204 0.16 4.34 -13.07
C ILE A 204 -0.36 5.31 -12.01
N ILE A 205 -0.20 4.90 -10.75
CA ILE A 205 -0.40 5.72 -9.57
C ILE A 205 0.93 5.75 -8.82
N SER A 206 1.36 6.92 -8.36
CA SER A 206 2.58 7.04 -7.54
C SER A 206 2.30 7.78 -6.24
N GLY A 207 3.15 7.51 -5.26
CA GLY A 207 3.06 8.09 -3.93
C GLY A 207 4.33 7.90 -3.15
N GLN A 208 4.47 8.63 -2.05
CA GLN A 208 5.61 8.51 -1.14
C GLN A 208 5.34 7.41 -0.10
N VAL A 209 6.32 6.55 0.18
CA VAL A 209 6.26 5.65 1.32
C VAL A 209 6.29 6.47 2.60
N ALA A 210 5.26 6.32 3.43
CA ALA A 210 5.10 7.01 4.69
C ALA A 210 5.52 6.15 5.89
N HIS A 211 5.31 4.84 5.79
CA HIS A 211 5.58 3.87 6.87
C HIS A 211 5.67 2.46 6.28
N VAL A 212 6.49 1.59 6.89
CA VAL A 212 6.47 0.14 6.66
C VAL A 212 6.32 -0.63 7.96
N ALA A 213 5.54 -1.71 7.91
CA ALA A 213 5.33 -2.61 9.04
C ALA A 213 5.43 -4.08 8.62
N LEU A 214 6.13 -4.87 9.43
CA LEU A 214 6.34 -6.30 9.23
C LEU A 214 5.39 -7.11 10.12
N TYR A 215 4.75 -8.12 9.54
CA TYR A 215 3.88 -9.07 10.21
C TYR A 215 4.33 -10.50 9.92
N GLY A 216 4.09 -11.38 10.88
CA GLY A 216 4.14 -12.82 10.62
C GLY A 216 3.01 -13.23 9.68
N ALA A 217 3.21 -14.28 8.87
CA ALA A 217 2.23 -14.72 7.87
C ALA A 217 0.82 -14.98 8.44
N ASN A 218 0.73 -15.40 9.70
CA ASN A 218 -0.53 -15.67 10.41
C ASN A 218 -0.67 -14.85 11.69
N GLU A 219 0.17 -13.82 11.88
CA GLU A 219 0.10 -12.99 13.08
C GLU A 219 -0.73 -11.74 12.81
N THR A 220 -1.58 -11.39 13.77
CA THR A 220 -2.32 -10.13 13.77
C THR A 220 -1.47 -8.99 14.31
N GLU A 221 -0.51 -9.32 15.17
CA GLU A 221 0.39 -8.36 15.82
C GLU A 221 1.56 -8.00 14.91
N GLN A 222 1.94 -6.74 14.98
CA GLN A 222 3.10 -6.21 14.28
C GLN A 222 4.39 -6.74 14.92
N LEU A 223 5.24 -7.36 14.10
CA LEU A 223 6.57 -7.81 14.52
C LEU A 223 7.58 -6.67 14.54
N TRP A 224 7.45 -5.72 13.61
CA TRP A 224 8.34 -4.56 13.50
C TRP A 224 7.66 -3.43 12.71
N GLY A 225 8.03 -2.18 12.96
CA GLY A 225 7.70 -1.04 12.09
C GLY A 225 8.64 0.13 12.34
N ASP A 226 8.88 0.95 11.32
CA ASP A 226 9.87 2.05 11.35
C ASP A 226 9.58 3.13 12.41
N ASN A 227 8.37 3.18 12.97
CA ASN A 227 7.93 4.13 14.01
C ASN A 227 7.60 3.47 15.37
N SER A 228 8.05 2.23 15.62
CA SER A 228 7.56 1.44 16.76
C SER A 228 7.94 1.93 18.17
N ASP A 229 8.87 2.89 18.32
CA ASP A 229 9.27 3.44 19.63
C ASP A 229 8.67 4.85 19.92
N GLU A 230 8.42 5.68 18.91
CA GLU A 230 7.82 7.02 19.08
C GLU A 230 6.30 6.97 19.32
N PHE A 231 5.63 5.91 18.87
CA PHE A 231 4.16 5.83 18.93
C PHE A 231 3.59 5.35 20.27
N ASN A 232 4.37 4.67 21.13
CA ASN A 232 3.85 4.06 22.37
C ASN A 232 4.27 4.78 23.66
N SER A 233 5.40 5.50 23.70
CA SER A 233 5.99 5.96 24.96
C SER A 233 5.56 7.37 25.38
N THR A 234 5.33 8.30 24.44
CA THR A 234 4.97 9.68 24.77
C THR A 234 3.47 9.84 25.08
N GLN A 235 2.59 9.18 24.33
CA GLN A 235 1.13 9.28 24.56
C GLN A 235 0.63 8.50 25.78
N HIS A 236 1.24 7.35 26.14
CA HIS A 236 0.80 6.61 27.34
C HIS A 236 1.12 7.40 28.62
N ASN A 237 2.24 8.12 28.65
CA ASN A 237 2.61 8.96 29.79
C ASN A 237 1.82 10.27 29.84
N GLU A 238 1.49 10.87 28.69
CA GLU A 238 0.65 12.09 28.64
C GLU A 238 -0.81 11.81 29.03
N LEU A 239 -1.38 10.66 28.67
CA LEU A 239 -2.74 10.27 29.06
C LEU A 239 -2.86 9.81 30.52
N MET A 240 -1.77 9.33 31.12
CA MET A 240 -1.73 8.99 32.55
C MET A 240 -1.52 10.22 33.43
N ASN A 241 -0.85 11.27 32.93
CA ASN A 241 -0.63 12.53 33.66
C ASN A 241 -1.81 13.51 33.60
N LEU A 242 -2.80 13.30 32.72
CA LEU A 242 -4.04 14.09 32.67
C LEU A 242 -5.14 13.56 33.61
N LYS A 243 -4.88 12.46 34.33
CA LYS A 243 -5.82 11.86 35.31
C LYS A 243 -5.40 12.06 36.77
N GLN A 244 -4.46 12.96 37.06
CA GLN A 244 -4.07 13.34 38.44
C GLN A 244 -4.49 14.77 38.77
#